data_AF-A0A1F2Z4M3-F1
#
_entry.id   AF-A0A1F2Z4M3-F1
#
_cell.length_a   1.000
_cell.length_b   1.000
_cell.length_c   1.000
_cell.angle_alpha   90.00
_cell.angle_beta   90.00
_cell.angle_gamma   90.00
#
_symmetry.space_group_name_H-M   'P 1'
#
loop_
_entity.id
_entity.type
_entity.pdbx_description
1 polymer ?
#
loop_
_entity_poly.entity_id
_entity_poly.type
_entity_poly.pdbx_seq_one_letter_code
_entity_poly.pdbx_strand_id
1 'polypeptide(L)'
;MFDFKNGGGWSLPLTGHSISAQIAVLCTAACALYYQRDMIYPTAMKAAIAFLVVFGMIGFTDFYEDVILFMGHGATAILGGFMLARGIYGVFLTRREERWLNVVVGAFFIVDQVKMCNALLHDVEYQMFYETQKGGHGMGDLSRIANNHLWTQDSVAVFLMVFTIAMAIVVPMITAALVRKYSNPEFS
;
A
#
# COMPACT_ATOMS: atom_id res chain seq x y z
N MET A 1 7.00 -9.12 -3.70
CA MET A 1 6.75 -10.38 -3.04
C MET A 1 5.43 -10.86 -3.54
N PHE A 2 5.45 -11.95 -4.29
CA PHE A 2 4.25 -12.55 -4.85
C PHE A 2 3.71 -13.54 -3.81
N ASP A 3 2.38 -13.52 -3.60
CA ASP A 3 1.72 -14.48 -2.71
C ASP A 3 1.64 -15.84 -3.40
N PHE A 4 2.69 -16.64 -3.23
CA PHE A 4 2.75 -18.02 -3.72
C PHE A 4 1.95 -19.00 -2.85
N LYS A 5 1.37 -18.55 -1.73
CA LYS A 5 0.60 -19.38 -0.80
C LYS A 5 -0.89 -19.37 -1.13
N ASN A 6 -1.46 -18.21 -1.52
CA ASN A 6 -2.90 -18.06 -1.77
C ASN A 6 -3.26 -17.49 -3.15
N GLY A 7 -2.31 -17.40 -4.09
CA GLY A 7 -2.64 -17.21 -5.51
C GLY A 7 -2.57 -15.78 -6.02
N GLY A 8 -1.50 -15.06 -5.71
CA GLY A 8 -1.01 -14.00 -6.57
C GLY A 8 0.12 -14.55 -7.43
N GLY A 9 -0.18 -14.97 -8.67
CA GLY A 9 0.78 -15.34 -9.73
C GLY A 9 1.52 -16.68 -9.57
N TRP A 10 1.14 -17.66 -10.38
CA TRP A 10 1.63 -19.06 -10.44
C TRP A 10 1.35 -19.91 -9.19
N SER A 11 0.13 -20.43 -9.18
CA SER A 11 -0.36 -21.50 -8.32
C SER A 11 0.32 -22.85 -8.65
N LEU A 12 1.33 -23.23 -7.86
CA LEU A 12 1.66 -24.63 -7.59
C LEU A 12 1.57 -24.81 -6.07
N PRO A 13 0.49 -25.42 -5.56
CA PRO A 13 0.02 -25.26 -4.17
C PRO A 13 0.79 -26.09 -3.13
N LEU A 14 2.10 -26.31 -3.28
CA LEU A 14 2.79 -27.36 -2.51
C LEU A 14 4.23 -27.07 -2.06
N THR A 15 4.81 -25.90 -2.31
CA THR A 15 6.14 -25.59 -1.81
C THR A 15 6.16 -24.21 -1.17
N GLY A 16 6.65 -24.12 0.06
CA GLY A 16 6.76 -22.88 0.82
C GLY A 16 7.61 -21.79 0.14
N HIS A 17 7.91 -20.74 0.89
CA HIS A 17 8.67 -19.57 0.44
C HIS A 17 9.89 -19.94 -0.44
N SER A 18 9.84 -19.60 -1.73
CA SER A 18 10.90 -19.91 -2.69
C SER A 18 11.91 -18.75 -2.77
N ILE A 19 13.03 -18.92 -2.07
CA ILE A 19 14.14 -17.94 -2.05
C ILE A 19 14.62 -17.63 -3.48
N SER A 20 14.70 -18.63 -4.36
CA SER A 20 15.14 -18.43 -5.75
C SER A 20 14.17 -17.55 -6.54
N ALA A 21 12.86 -17.72 -6.35
CA ALA A 21 11.85 -16.87 -6.98
C ALA A 21 11.93 -15.42 -6.44
N GLN A 22 12.13 -15.24 -5.14
CA GLN A 22 12.29 -13.92 -4.54
C GLN A 22 13.53 -13.19 -5.07
N ILE A 23 14.68 -13.88 -5.15
CA ILE A 23 15.90 -13.33 -5.74
C ILE A 23 15.66 -12.95 -7.21
N ALA A 24 15.00 -13.81 -7.98
CA ALA A 24 14.67 -13.52 -9.38
C ALA A 24 13.85 -12.23 -9.51
N VAL A 25 12.79 -12.06 -8.70
CA VAL A 25 11.97 -10.84 -8.71
C VAL A 25 12.77 -9.60 -8.33
N LEU A 26 13.62 -9.68 -7.31
CA LEU A 26 14.48 -8.56 -6.89
C LEU A 26 15.49 -8.19 -7.97
N CYS A 27 16.12 -9.18 -8.62
CA CYS A 27 17.03 -8.95 -9.74
C CYS A 27 16.29 -8.32 -10.94
N THR A 28 15.10 -8.81 -11.30
CA THR A 28 14.30 -8.23 -12.39
C THR A 28 13.92 -6.78 -12.07
N ALA A 29 13.50 -6.48 -10.84
CA ALA A 29 13.17 -5.11 -10.43
C ALA A 29 14.41 -4.20 -10.45
N ALA A 30 15.57 -4.69 -9.97
CA ALA A 30 16.82 -3.94 -10.02
C ALA A 30 17.26 -3.66 -11.47
N CYS A 31 17.17 -4.64 -12.36
CA CYS A 31 17.43 -4.47 -13.79
C CYS A 31 16.48 -3.45 -14.42
N ALA A 32 15.18 -3.52 -14.11
CA ALA A 32 14.20 -2.55 -14.62
C ALA A 32 14.54 -1.11 -14.20
N LEU A 33 14.88 -0.90 -12.91
CA LEU A 33 15.33 0.41 -12.42
C LEU A 33 16.62 0.87 -13.13
N TYR A 34 17.56 -0.04 -13.36
CA TYR A 34 18.80 0.28 -14.08
C TYR A 34 18.52 0.74 -15.51
N TYR A 35 17.65 0.04 -16.25
CA TYR A 35 17.28 0.42 -17.62
C TYR A 35 16.45 1.70 -17.70
N GLN A 36 15.73 2.07 -16.64
CA GLN A 36 14.91 3.28 -16.58
C GLN A 36 15.61 4.46 -15.90
N ARG A 37 16.90 4.32 -15.55
CA ARG A 37 17.62 5.32 -14.73
C ARG A 37 17.67 6.72 -15.33
N ASP A 38 17.69 6.81 -16.64
CA ASP A 38 17.79 8.08 -17.36
C ASP A 38 16.41 8.71 -17.61
N MET A 39 15.32 7.94 -17.41
CA MET A 39 13.93 8.39 -17.58
C MET A 39 13.28 8.81 -16.27
N ILE A 40 13.79 8.34 -15.13
CA ILE A 40 13.22 8.58 -13.80
C ILE A 40 13.95 9.74 -13.13
N TYR A 41 13.19 10.67 -12.55
CA TYR A 41 13.76 11.80 -11.83
C TYR A 41 14.66 11.32 -10.67
N PRO A 42 15.85 11.91 -10.43
CA PRO A 42 16.82 11.38 -9.46
C PRO A 42 16.29 11.16 -8.04
N THR A 43 15.36 11.99 -7.58
CA THR A 43 14.71 11.81 -6.26
C THR A 43 13.76 10.62 -6.24
N ALA A 44 12.97 10.43 -7.29
CA ALA A 44 12.10 9.27 -7.44
C ALA A 44 12.91 7.98 -7.57
N MET A 45 14.05 8.03 -8.27
CA MET A 45 14.96 6.90 -8.36
C MET A 45 15.53 6.50 -6.98
N LYS A 46 15.98 7.46 -6.17
CA LYS A 46 16.44 7.18 -4.79
C LYS A 46 15.34 6.54 -3.94
N ALA A 47 14.11 7.02 -4.05
CA ALA A 47 12.97 6.44 -3.34
C ALA A 47 12.66 5.02 -3.81
N ALA A 48 12.70 4.76 -5.12
CA ALA A 48 12.48 3.44 -5.69
C ALA A 48 13.56 2.43 -5.28
N ILE A 49 14.83 2.85 -5.26
CA ILE A 49 15.94 2.02 -4.77
C ILE A 49 15.78 1.74 -3.27
N ALA A 50 15.49 2.76 -2.47
CA ALA A 50 15.26 2.59 -1.04
C ALA A 50 14.10 1.61 -0.76
N PHE A 51 12.99 1.76 -1.50
CA PHE A 51 11.87 0.84 -1.45
C PHE A 51 12.30 -0.59 -1.82
N LEU A 52 13.01 -0.77 -2.94
CA LEU A 52 13.49 -2.09 -3.37
C LEU A 52 14.39 -2.76 -2.32
N VAL A 53 15.29 -2.01 -1.70
CA VAL A 53 16.20 -2.51 -0.65
C VAL A 53 15.43 -2.91 0.59
N VAL A 54 14.56 -2.03 1.12
CA VAL A 54 13.75 -2.32 2.31
C VAL A 54 12.82 -3.50 2.05
N PHE A 55 12.13 -3.50 0.92
CA PHE A 55 11.23 -4.57 0.51
C PHE A 55 11.97 -5.91 0.32
N GLY A 56 13.16 -5.87 -0.27
CA GLY A 56 14.02 -7.04 -0.41
C GLY A 56 14.44 -7.60 0.94
N MET A 57 14.91 -6.75 1.87
CA MET A 57 15.29 -7.16 3.22
C MET A 57 14.12 -7.79 3.98
N ILE A 58 12.94 -7.16 3.96
CA ILE A 58 11.76 -7.68 4.66
C ILE A 58 11.35 -9.05 4.11
N GLY A 59 11.47 -9.27 2.80
CA GLY A 59 11.13 -10.55 2.20
C GLY A 59 11.95 -11.74 2.72
N PHE A 60 13.10 -11.51 3.37
CA PHE A 60 13.90 -12.55 4.03
C PHE A 60 13.60 -12.71 5.53
N THR A 61 12.56 -12.05 6.03
CA THR A 61 12.13 -12.10 7.44
C THR A 61 10.71 -12.63 7.55
N ASP A 62 10.30 -13.16 8.71
CA ASP A 62 8.94 -13.69 8.90
C ASP A 62 7.83 -12.64 8.73
N PHE A 63 8.18 -11.35 8.82
CA PHE A 63 7.25 -10.22 8.61
C PHE A 63 6.78 -10.05 7.16
N TYR A 64 7.35 -10.80 6.23
CA TYR A 64 6.99 -10.71 4.83
C TYR A 64 5.51 -11.02 4.58
N GLU A 65 4.95 -11.99 5.31
CA GLU A 65 3.58 -12.45 5.11
C GLU A 65 2.61 -11.37 5.57
N ASP A 66 2.94 -10.68 6.67
CA ASP A 66 2.15 -9.56 7.17
C ASP A 66 2.19 -8.36 6.25
N VAL A 67 3.35 -8.09 5.62
CA VAL A 67 3.44 -7.04 4.60
C VAL A 67 2.49 -7.36 3.43
N ILE A 68 2.48 -8.60 2.93
CA ILE A 68 1.58 -9.01 1.85
C ILE A 68 0.11 -8.87 2.28
N LEU A 69 -0.24 -9.36 3.46
CA LEU A 69 -1.61 -9.27 4.00
C LEU A 69 -2.04 -7.82 4.21
N PHE A 70 -1.13 -6.97 4.65
CA PHE A 70 -1.38 -5.55 4.86
C PHE A 70 -1.50 -4.79 3.53
N MET A 71 -0.81 -5.21 2.46
CA MET A 71 -0.71 -4.43 1.22
C MET A 71 -2.07 -4.14 0.56
N GLY A 72 -3.08 -4.99 0.67
CA GLY A 72 -4.41 -4.67 0.13
C GLY A 72 -4.99 -3.39 0.73
N HIS A 73 -4.97 -3.31 2.06
CA HIS A 73 -5.40 -2.15 2.82
C HIS A 73 -4.39 -0.99 2.71
N GLY A 74 -3.10 -1.26 2.85
CA GLY A 74 -2.04 -0.25 2.79
C GLY A 74 -1.96 0.45 1.43
N ALA A 75 -2.07 -0.29 0.33
CA ALA A 75 -2.12 0.28 -1.02
C ALA A 75 -3.37 1.13 -1.23
N THR A 76 -4.52 0.73 -0.68
CA THR A 76 -5.77 1.52 -0.73
C THR A 76 -5.61 2.87 -0.05
N ALA A 77 -4.97 2.91 1.14
CA ALA A 77 -4.66 4.15 1.85
C ALA A 77 -3.71 5.06 1.04
N ILE A 78 -2.62 4.51 0.49
CA ILE A 78 -1.67 5.26 -0.33
C ILE A 78 -2.34 5.80 -1.59
N LEU A 79 -3.14 4.97 -2.27
CA LEU A 79 -3.88 5.36 -3.47
C LEU A 79 -4.92 6.45 -3.16
N GLY A 80 -5.63 6.34 -2.03
CA GLY A 80 -6.54 7.36 -1.54
C GLY A 80 -5.84 8.70 -1.36
N GLY A 81 -4.70 8.72 -0.64
CA GLY A 81 -3.88 9.92 -0.47
C GLY A 81 -3.36 10.50 -1.79
N PHE A 82 -2.96 9.64 -2.74
CA PHE A 82 -2.50 10.07 -4.06
C PHE A 82 -3.62 10.69 -4.89
N MET A 83 -4.82 10.08 -4.91
CA MET A 83 -5.99 10.64 -5.60
C MET A 83 -6.41 11.99 -4.99
N LEU A 84 -6.39 12.11 -3.66
CA LEU A 84 -6.59 13.41 -2.99
C LEU A 84 -5.55 14.44 -3.45
N ALA A 85 -4.27 14.07 -3.50
CA ALA A 85 -3.21 14.98 -3.96
C ALA A 85 -3.41 15.43 -5.41
N ARG A 86 -3.78 14.52 -6.33
CA ARG A 86 -4.12 14.84 -7.73
C ARG A 86 -5.29 15.81 -7.83
N GLY A 87 -6.35 15.58 -7.05
CA GLY A 87 -7.54 16.43 -7.04
C GLY A 87 -7.28 17.84 -6.49
N ILE A 88 -6.62 17.92 -5.32
CA ILE A 88 -6.32 19.17 -4.61
C ILE A 88 -5.36 20.02 -5.43
N TYR A 89 -4.21 19.48 -5.85
CA TYR A 89 -3.16 20.26 -6.52
C TYR A 89 -3.31 20.31 -8.05
N GLY A 90 -4.19 19.51 -8.63
CA GLY A 90 -4.40 19.49 -10.08
C GLY A 90 -3.21 18.87 -10.86
N VAL A 91 -2.42 18.02 -10.21
CA VAL A 91 -1.22 17.40 -10.80
C VAL A 91 -1.51 16.04 -11.40
N PHE A 92 -0.76 15.66 -12.43
CA PHE A 92 -0.88 14.37 -13.11
C PHE A 92 -2.30 14.11 -13.65
N LEU A 93 -2.98 15.17 -14.10
CA LEU A 93 -4.30 15.08 -14.68
C LEU A 93 -4.22 15.17 -16.19
N THR A 94 -5.04 14.39 -16.88
CA THR A 94 -5.19 14.52 -18.33
C THR A 94 -6.16 15.65 -18.65
N ARG A 95 -7.18 15.85 -17.80
CA ARG A 95 -8.21 16.88 -17.96
C ARG A 95 -8.49 17.59 -16.63
N ARG A 96 -8.84 18.88 -16.68
CA ARG A 96 -9.09 19.68 -15.46
C ARG A 96 -10.32 19.19 -14.71
N GLU A 97 -11.28 18.64 -15.43
CA GLU A 97 -12.53 18.09 -14.90
C GLU A 97 -12.27 16.83 -14.06
N GLU A 98 -11.15 16.14 -14.21
CA GLU A 98 -10.81 14.98 -13.39
C GLU A 98 -10.53 15.36 -11.92
N ARG A 99 -10.30 16.65 -11.62
CA ARG A 99 -9.95 17.11 -10.27
C ARG A 99 -10.96 16.69 -9.22
N TRP A 100 -12.24 16.98 -9.45
CA TRP A 100 -13.28 16.70 -8.46
C TRP A 100 -13.47 15.19 -8.30
N LEU A 101 -13.37 14.42 -9.39
CA LEU A 101 -13.47 12.96 -9.35
C LEU A 101 -12.33 12.35 -8.51
N ASN A 102 -11.10 12.84 -8.69
CA ASN A 102 -9.95 12.41 -7.89
C ASN A 102 -10.13 12.74 -6.40
N VAL A 103 -10.70 13.90 -6.05
CA VAL A 103 -11.03 14.22 -4.64
C VAL A 103 -12.08 13.26 -4.10
N VAL A 104 -13.17 13.00 -4.85
CA VAL A 104 -14.25 12.11 -4.41
C VAL A 104 -13.76 10.68 -4.23
N VAL A 105 -13.03 10.14 -5.20
CA VAL A 105 -12.48 8.78 -5.15
C VAL A 105 -11.44 8.66 -4.03
N GLY A 106 -10.56 9.65 -3.89
CA GLY A 106 -9.58 9.68 -2.81
C GLY A 106 -10.24 9.71 -1.43
N ALA A 107 -11.23 10.59 -1.24
CA ALA A 107 -11.99 10.69 0.00
C ALA A 107 -12.78 9.39 0.27
N PHE A 108 -13.36 8.77 -0.76
CA PHE A 108 -14.03 7.48 -0.64
C PHE A 108 -13.10 6.42 -0.07
N PHE A 109 -11.91 6.19 -0.66
CA PHE A 109 -10.96 5.20 -0.15
C PHE A 109 -10.55 5.45 1.30
N ILE A 110 -10.27 6.70 1.66
CA ILE A 110 -9.87 7.04 3.03
C ILE A 110 -11.01 6.85 4.02
N VAL A 111 -12.19 7.41 3.73
CA VAL A 111 -13.33 7.38 4.66
C VAL A 111 -13.90 5.96 4.79
N ASP A 112 -14.01 5.22 3.68
CA ASP A 112 -14.50 3.84 3.69
C ASP A 112 -13.59 2.94 4.53
N GLN A 113 -12.27 3.08 4.35
CA GLN A 113 -11.30 2.32 5.13
C GLN A 113 -11.27 2.71 6.61
N VAL A 114 -11.40 4.00 6.95
CA VAL A 114 -11.55 4.45 8.34
C VAL A 114 -12.85 3.92 8.96
N LYS A 115 -13.95 3.93 8.22
CA LYS A 115 -15.23 3.34 8.67
C LYS A 115 -15.10 1.85 8.93
N MET A 116 -14.44 1.12 8.04
CA MET A 116 -14.15 -0.31 8.22
C MET A 116 -13.33 -0.54 9.49
N CYS A 117 -12.24 0.21 9.70
CA CYS A 117 -11.44 0.09 10.92
C CYS A 117 -12.25 0.41 12.17
N ASN A 118 -13.08 1.46 12.14
CA ASN A 118 -13.92 1.82 13.26
C ASN A 118 -15.00 0.77 13.57
N ALA A 119 -15.59 0.16 12.54
CA ALA A 119 -16.53 -0.95 12.69
C ALA A 119 -15.85 -2.17 13.30
N LEU A 120 -14.63 -2.50 12.85
CA LEU A 120 -13.82 -3.57 13.44
C LEU A 120 -13.48 -3.36 14.92
N LEU A 121 -13.55 -2.13 15.43
CA LEU A 121 -13.27 -1.81 16.83
C LEU A 121 -14.51 -1.82 17.73
N HIS A 122 -15.70 -1.61 17.17
CA HIS A 122 -16.91 -1.33 17.97
C HIS A 122 -18.14 -2.17 17.60
N ASP A 123 -18.13 -2.88 16.48
CA ASP A 123 -19.27 -3.64 15.98
C ASP A 123 -18.94 -5.14 15.93
N VAL A 124 -19.49 -5.87 16.89
CA VAL A 124 -19.28 -7.32 17.03
C VAL A 124 -19.85 -8.09 15.83
N GLU A 125 -20.96 -7.65 15.26
CA GLU A 125 -21.55 -8.29 14.06
C GLU A 125 -20.61 -8.11 12.87
N TYR A 126 -20.07 -6.90 12.71
CA TYR A 126 -19.08 -6.62 11.67
C TYR A 126 -17.78 -7.41 11.86
N GLN A 127 -17.29 -7.55 13.10
CA GLN A 127 -16.11 -8.36 13.41
C GLN A 127 -16.32 -9.82 12.99
N MET A 128 -17.45 -10.43 13.38
CA MET A 128 -17.78 -11.81 12.98
C MET A 128 -17.90 -11.95 11.46
N PHE A 129 -18.55 -10.99 10.79
CA PHE A 129 -18.63 -10.99 9.34
C PHE A 129 -17.25 -10.89 8.67
N TYR A 130 -16.38 -10.03 9.19
CA TYR A 130 -15.01 -9.85 8.70
C TYR A 130 -14.17 -11.13 8.84
N GLU A 131 -14.34 -11.86 9.94
CA GLU A 131 -13.67 -13.16 10.16
C GLU A 131 -14.17 -14.25 9.22
N THR A 132 -15.37 -14.12 8.63
CA THR A 132 -15.92 -15.08 7.66
C THR A 132 -15.57 -14.76 6.19
N GLN A 133 -14.81 -13.69 5.94
CA GLN A 133 -14.40 -13.31 4.58
C GLN A 133 -13.57 -14.42 3.90
N LYS A 134 -13.64 -14.52 2.56
CA LYS A 134 -13.04 -15.62 1.76
C LYS A 134 -13.75 -16.98 1.96
N GLY A 135 -15.09 -16.97 1.97
CA GLY A 135 -15.92 -18.17 1.79
C GLY A 135 -16.09 -19.06 3.02
N GLY A 136 -16.00 -18.50 4.24
CA GLY A 136 -16.21 -19.24 5.49
C GLY A 136 -15.04 -20.12 5.95
N HIS A 137 -13.92 -20.10 5.22
CA HIS A 137 -12.68 -20.82 5.57
C HIS A 137 -11.45 -19.92 5.70
N GLY A 138 -11.56 -18.64 5.35
CA GLY A 138 -10.46 -17.68 5.44
C GLY A 138 -10.65 -16.73 6.60
N MET A 139 -9.57 -16.48 7.34
CA MET A 139 -9.52 -15.39 8.29
C MET A 139 -9.28 -14.06 7.55
N GLY A 140 -9.95 -12.99 7.97
CA GLY A 140 -9.70 -11.63 7.47
C GLY A 140 -8.23 -11.23 7.60
N ASP A 141 -7.74 -10.39 6.68
CA ASP A 141 -6.29 -10.13 6.57
C ASP A 141 -5.71 -9.51 7.86
N LEU A 142 -6.44 -8.58 8.50
CA LEU A 142 -6.01 -7.95 9.75
C LEU A 142 -6.01 -8.93 10.94
N SER A 143 -7.01 -9.80 11.00
CA SER A 143 -7.11 -10.82 12.04
C SER A 143 -6.01 -11.88 11.88
N ARG A 144 -5.64 -12.19 10.63
CA ARG A 144 -4.52 -13.09 10.33
C ARG A 144 -3.17 -12.51 10.77
N ILE A 145 -2.94 -11.21 10.51
CA ILE A 145 -1.75 -10.50 11.02
C ILE A 145 -1.73 -10.53 12.55
N ALA A 146 -2.87 -10.29 13.20
CA ALA A 146 -2.98 -10.33 14.65
C ALA A 146 -2.59 -11.70 15.23
N ASN A 147 -3.07 -12.78 14.62
CA ASN A 147 -2.75 -14.15 15.02
C ASN A 147 -1.28 -14.53 14.81
N ASN A 148 -0.62 -14.02 13.77
CA ASN A 148 0.79 -14.31 13.51
C ASN A 148 1.72 -13.78 14.62
N HIS A 149 1.32 -12.71 15.33
CA HIS A 149 2.16 -11.99 16.30
C HIS A 149 1.62 -11.97 17.73
N LEU A 150 0.57 -12.74 18.03
CA LEU A 150 -0.15 -12.68 19.32
C LEU A 150 -0.62 -11.26 19.66
N TRP A 151 -0.98 -10.48 18.64
CA TRP A 151 -1.60 -9.16 18.80
C TRP A 151 -3.12 -9.29 18.81
N THR A 152 -3.80 -8.22 19.23
CA THR A 152 -5.26 -8.15 19.09
C THR A 152 -5.63 -7.60 17.71
N GLN A 153 -6.74 -8.07 17.15
CA GLN A 153 -7.30 -7.51 15.91
C GLN A 153 -7.48 -5.98 16.03
N ASP A 154 -7.93 -5.51 17.20
CA ASP A 154 -8.10 -4.10 17.51
C ASP A 154 -6.81 -3.30 17.33
N SER A 155 -5.67 -3.84 17.79
CA SER A 155 -4.37 -3.17 17.64
C SER A 155 -3.99 -2.98 16.17
N VAL A 156 -4.23 -4.01 15.36
CA VAL A 156 -3.94 -3.97 13.91
C VAL A 156 -4.91 -3.02 13.18
N ALA A 157 -6.19 -3.00 13.58
CA ALA A 157 -7.19 -2.08 13.05
C ALA A 157 -6.89 -0.62 13.40
N VAL A 158 -6.47 -0.33 14.64
CA VAL A 158 -6.01 1.00 15.05
C VAL A 158 -4.79 1.43 14.24
N PHE A 159 -3.80 0.54 14.08
CA PHE A 159 -2.62 0.83 13.27
C PHE A 159 -3.01 1.17 11.83
N LEU A 160 -3.87 0.37 11.20
CA LEU A 160 -4.34 0.64 9.84
C LEU A 160 -5.09 1.97 9.75
N MET A 161 -5.95 2.27 10.72
CA MET A 161 -6.70 3.53 10.76
C MET A 161 -5.76 4.74 10.83
N VAL A 162 -4.77 4.71 11.73
CA VAL A 162 -3.74 5.75 11.86
C VAL A 162 -2.92 5.86 10.59
N PHE A 163 -2.48 4.74 10.02
CA PHE A 163 -1.76 4.71 8.75
C PHE A 163 -2.57 5.33 7.60
N THR A 164 -3.86 5.02 7.52
CA THR A 164 -4.77 5.54 6.48
C THR A 164 -4.91 7.05 6.58
N ILE A 165 -5.15 7.57 7.78
CA ILE A 165 -5.23 9.02 8.04
C ILE A 165 -3.87 9.67 7.73
N ALA A 166 -2.76 9.06 8.15
CA ALA A 166 -1.43 9.57 7.87
C ALA A 166 -1.17 9.65 6.36
N MET A 167 -1.51 8.64 5.57
CA MET A 167 -1.34 8.66 4.11
C MET A 167 -2.21 9.72 3.43
N ALA A 168 -3.43 9.96 3.93
CA ALA A 168 -4.31 11.02 3.46
C ALA A 168 -3.72 12.44 3.66
N ILE A 169 -2.77 12.60 4.59
CA ILE A 169 -2.12 13.89 4.90
C ILE A 169 -0.72 13.96 4.26
N VAL A 170 0.12 12.96 4.52
CA VAL A 170 1.53 12.90 4.12
C VAL A 170 1.67 12.92 2.60
N VAL A 171 0.86 12.14 1.87
CA VAL A 171 0.97 12.08 0.40
C VAL A 171 0.62 13.44 -0.23
N PRO A 172 -0.49 14.10 0.13
CA PRO A 172 -0.72 15.48 -0.31
C PRO A 172 0.36 16.48 0.13
N MET A 173 0.90 16.40 1.35
CA MET A 173 1.97 17.32 1.80
C MET A 173 3.25 17.16 0.99
N ILE A 174 3.70 15.92 0.74
CA ILE A 174 4.87 15.64 -0.10
C ILE A 174 4.61 16.17 -1.51
N THR A 175 3.42 15.92 -2.06
CA THR A 175 3.05 16.43 -3.38
C THR A 175 3.08 17.96 -3.43
N ALA A 176 2.58 18.64 -2.40
CA ALA A 176 2.63 20.09 -2.29
C ALA A 176 4.06 20.64 -2.29
N ALA A 177 4.95 19.99 -1.53
CA ALA A 177 6.35 20.36 -1.44
C ALA A 177 7.06 20.17 -2.80
N LEU A 178 6.79 19.07 -3.49
CA LEU A 178 7.33 18.81 -4.82
C LEU A 178 6.78 19.82 -5.84
N VAL A 179 5.48 20.09 -5.84
CA VAL A 179 4.88 21.10 -6.73
C VAL A 179 5.57 22.45 -6.52
N ARG A 180 5.68 22.94 -5.28
CA ARG A 180 6.35 24.21 -4.98
C ARG A 180 7.80 24.25 -5.46
N LYS A 181 8.53 23.16 -5.27
CA LYS A 181 9.94 23.06 -5.68
C LYS A 181 10.10 23.15 -7.21
N TYR A 182 9.20 22.51 -7.95
CA TYR A 182 9.28 22.42 -9.42
C TYR A 182 8.47 23.48 -10.17
N SER A 183 7.62 24.25 -9.48
CA SER A 183 6.89 25.39 -10.05
C SER A 183 7.63 26.72 -9.92
N ASN A 184 8.76 26.77 -9.18
CA ASN A 184 9.55 28.00 -9.02
C ASN A 184 10.57 28.15 -10.15
N PRO A 185 10.61 29.28 -10.88
CA PRO A 185 11.48 29.51 -12.03
C PRO A 185 12.98 29.66 -11.69
N GLU A 186 13.36 29.69 -10.41
CA GLU A 186 14.76 29.76 -9.97
C GLU A 186 15.50 28.41 -10.04
N PHE A 187 14.78 27.31 -10.33
CA PHE A 187 15.34 25.95 -10.44
C PHE A 187 15.10 25.30 -11.82
N SER A 188 14.67 26.06 -12.82
CA SER A 188 14.51 25.63 -14.22
C SER A 188 15.64 26.15 -15.11
#